data_AF-A0AAX7TJX4-F1
#
_entry.id   AF-A0AAX7TJX4-F1
#
_cell.length_a   1.000
_cell.length_b   1.000
_cell.length_c   1.000
_cell.angle_alpha   90.00
_cell.angle_beta   90.00
_cell.angle_gamma   90.00
#
_symmetry.space_group_name_H-M   'P 1'
#
loop_
_entity.id
_entity.type
_entity.pdbx_description
1 polymer ?
#
loop_
_entity_poly.entity_id
_entity_poly.type
_entity_poly.pdbx_seq_one_letter_code
_entity_poly.pdbx_strand_id
1 'polypeptide(L)'
;LAVCVHQLWLVELLQPQLLDTCEQVVLGSTSVLCATVRLVQSSSLLDQLVHFLLRSDAAQPLLRRCDHISDQISMVSLCLVEELLQKPHRDVLDVLVLSFLHTQSYLSPPASAQEERQTESGEDSEDPEDDPFFSDSLTFSDSPHPPPPPPPGPQTADDVINSFLCLVPVQVRSSQLLQEGGYETYVHDAHTLVTECQALSLSWDWPLTPPPLSLSSGKDSASFFEGHLLKVLFDRLGRLLEQPYELNLQLTAVLSRLSAFSHPLLHEYLLNPYIHLSQSSRSLFSVLIRVMGELMQRIQQVSNLNERLLNTRRALLGLPHDPGLDHLTLLKGVIVLEEFCKELAAIAFVKLPHSSLAPP
;
A
#
# COMPACT_ATOMS: atom_id res chain seq x y z
N LEU A 1 -33.06 -15.93 8.89
CA LEU A 1 -32.06 -16.72 8.12
C LEU A 1 -30.64 -16.17 8.29
N ALA A 2 -30.35 -14.91 7.94
CA ALA A 2 -28.99 -14.34 8.07
C ALA A 2 -28.40 -14.46 9.49
N VAL A 3 -29.19 -14.15 10.52
CA VAL A 3 -28.78 -14.34 11.93
C VAL A 3 -28.47 -15.80 12.27
N CYS A 4 -29.22 -16.75 11.70
CA CYS A 4 -28.95 -18.18 11.90
C CYS A 4 -27.64 -18.60 11.22
N VAL A 5 -27.35 -18.07 10.03
CA VAL A 5 -26.07 -18.31 9.35
C VAL A 5 -24.92 -17.73 10.17
N HIS A 6 -25.10 -16.55 10.75
CA HIS A 6 -24.10 -15.95 11.62
C HIS A 6 -23.82 -16.83 12.85
N GLN A 7 -24.85 -17.24 13.59
CA GLN A 7 -24.66 -18.04 14.80
C GLN A 7 -24.13 -19.45 14.49
N LEU A 8 -24.84 -20.21 13.65
CA LEU A 8 -24.55 -21.64 13.45
C LEU A 8 -23.33 -21.88 12.56
N TRP A 9 -23.10 -21.04 11.55
CA TRP A 9 -22.02 -21.26 10.59
C TRP A 9 -20.82 -20.38 10.87
N LEU A 10 -20.98 -19.06 11.04
CA LEU A 10 -19.83 -18.18 11.29
C LEU A 10 -19.24 -18.37 12.68
N VAL A 11 -20.07 -18.33 13.73
CA VAL A 11 -19.60 -18.39 15.12
C VAL A 11 -19.34 -19.83 15.58
N GLU A 12 -20.30 -20.74 15.45
CA GLU A 12 -20.16 -22.10 16.00
C GLU A 12 -19.20 -22.99 15.19
N LEU A 13 -19.17 -22.86 13.86
CA LEU A 13 -18.37 -23.73 13.00
C LEU A 13 -17.07 -23.08 12.50
N LEU A 14 -17.17 -21.88 11.92
CA LEU A 14 -16.06 -21.27 11.20
C LEU A 14 -15.05 -20.59 12.13
N GLN A 15 -15.51 -19.87 13.16
CA GLN A 15 -14.64 -19.17 14.10
C GLN A 15 -13.61 -20.10 14.78
N PRO A 16 -13.98 -21.28 15.32
CA PRO A 16 -12.99 -22.20 15.89
C PRO A 16 -11.95 -22.65 14.87
N GLN A 17 -12.35 -22.89 13.61
CA GLN A 17 -11.43 -23.30 12.54
C GLN A 17 -10.48 -22.17 12.13
N LEU A 18 -10.96 -20.93 12.12
CA LEU A 18 -10.13 -19.76 11.87
C LEU A 18 -9.17 -19.46 13.02
N LEU A 19 -9.49 -19.88 14.24
CA LEU A 19 -8.62 -19.73 15.42
C LEU A 19 -7.75 -20.97 15.68
N ASP A 20 -7.88 -22.00 14.84
CA ASP A 20 -7.08 -23.21 14.94
C ASP A 20 -5.60 -22.92 14.65
N THR A 21 -4.74 -23.77 15.18
CA THR A 21 -3.29 -23.74 14.95
C THR A 21 -2.87 -24.60 13.76
N CYS A 22 -3.73 -25.50 13.30
CA CYS A 22 -3.49 -26.36 12.15
C CYS A 22 -3.58 -25.57 10.84
N GLU A 23 -2.45 -25.43 10.13
CA GLU A 23 -2.37 -24.68 8.87
C GLU A 23 -3.38 -25.14 7.82
N GLN A 24 -3.63 -26.45 7.70
CA GLN A 24 -4.60 -26.98 6.73
C GLN A 24 -6.03 -26.57 7.06
N VAL A 25 -6.38 -26.54 8.35
CA VAL A 25 -7.72 -26.12 8.81
C VAL A 25 -7.89 -24.62 8.57
N VAL A 26 -6.88 -23.82 8.90
CA VAL A 26 -6.87 -22.37 8.69
C VAL A 26 -6.95 -22.04 7.19
N LEU A 27 -6.16 -22.71 6.36
CA LEU A 27 -6.15 -22.51 4.90
C LEU A 27 -7.51 -22.87 4.29
N GLY A 28 -8.06 -24.04 4.65
CA GLY A 28 -9.34 -24.50 4.15
C GLY A 28 -10.49 -23.58 4.57
N SER A 29 -10.58 -23.25 5.86
CA SER A 29 -11.63 -22.37 6.39
C SER A 29 -11.54 -20.95 5.83
N THR A 30 -10.33 -20.38 5.70
CA THR A 30 -10.13 -19.06 5.09
C THR A 30 -10.49 -19.07 3.60
N SER A 31 -10.20 -20.16 2.87
CA SER A 31 -10.59 -20.33 1.46
C SER A 31 -12.10 -20.37 1.28
N VAL A 32 -12.80 -21.15 2.11
CA VAL A 32 -14.27 -21.22 2.11
C VAL A 32 -14.88 -19.86 2.44
N LEU A 33 -14.31 -19.15 3.41
CA LEU A 33 -14.75 -17.81 3.78
C LEU A 33 -14.53 -16.81 2.64
N CYS A 34 -13.36 -16.83 2.01
CA CYS A 34 -13.05 -16.03 0.82
C CYS A 34 -14.07 -16.27 -0.31
N ALA A 35 -14.34 -17.53 -0.64
CA ALA A 35 -15.36 -17.87 -1.64
C ALA A 35 -16.76 -17.40 -1.22
N THR A 36 -17.09 -17.47 0.06
CA THR A 36 -18.40 -17.02 0.57
C THR A 36 -18.54 -15.50 0.48
N VAL A 37 -17.50 -14.75 0.85
CA VAL A 37 -17.47 -13.30 0.64
C VAL A 37 -17.61 -13.02 -0.85
N ARG A 38 -16.80 -13.62 -1.73
CA ARG A 38 -16.93 -13.43 -3.18
C ARG A 38 -18.38 -13.60 -3.68
N LEU A 39 -19.03 -14.69 -3.28
CA LEU A 39 -20.34 -15.08 -3.79
C LEU A 39 -21.53 -14.41 -3.09
N VAL A 40 -21.36 -13.77 -1.93
CA VAL A 40 -22.50 -13.14 -1.24
C VAL A 40 -23.05 -11.96 -2.04
N GLN A 41 -24.36 -11.99 -2.28
CA GLN A 41 -25.14 -10.93 -2.94
C GLN A 41 -26.23 -10.34 -2.04
N SER A 42 -26.63 -11.06 -0.97
CA SER A 42 -27.64 -10.58 -0.02
C SER A 42 -27.02 -9.57 0.93
N SER A 43 -27.59 -8.35 1.00
CA SER A 43 -27.15 -7.29 1.92
C SER A 43 -27.18 -7.77 3.37
N SER A 44 -28.28 -8.37 3.82
CA SER A 44 -28.39 -8.87 5.19
C SER A 44 -27.36 -9.94 5.54
N LEU A 45 -26.93 -10.77 4.59
CA LEU A 45 -25.88 -11.76 4.85
C LEU A 45 -24.48 -11.12 4.81
N LEU A 46 -24.28 -10.15 3.91
CA LEU A 46 -23.06 -9.35 3.86
C LEU A 46 -22.83 -8.60 5.17
N ASP A 47 -23.87 -7.99 5.76
CA ASP A 47 -23.77 -7.31 7.06
C ASP A 47 -23.28 -8.27 8.16
N GLN A 48 -23.80 -9.50 8.18
CA GLN A 48 -23.37 -10.52 9.14
C GLN A 48 -21.94 -10.99 8.91
N LEU A 49 -21.51 -11.11 7.65
CA LEU A 49 -20.15 -11.48 7.28
C LEU A 49 -19.16 -10.38 7.65
N VAL A 50 -19.48 -9.11 7.34
CA VAL A 50 -18.64 -7.96 7.68
C VAL A 50 -18.54 -7.78 9.19
N HIS A 51 -19.66 -7.91 9.92
CA HIS A 51 -19.64 -7.88 11.38
C HIS A 51 -18.73 -8.98 11.96
N PHE A 52 -18.86 -10.21 11.46
CA PHE A 52 -18.00 -11.32 11.87
C PHE A 52 -16.52 -11.06 11.54
N LEU A 53 -16.21 -10.63 10.32
CA LEU A 53 -14.84 -10.49 9.83
C LEU A 53 -14.09 -9.29 10.44
N LEU A 54 -14.80 -8.22 10.80
CA LEU A 54 -14.17 -6.96 11.22
C LEU A 54 -14.40 -6.60 12.68
N ARG A 55 -15.44 -7.17 13.33
CA ARG A 55 -15.85 -6.80 14.70
C ARG A 55 -15.90 -7.97 15.67
N SER A 56 -15.50 -9.17 15.27
CA SER A 56 -15.36 -10.33 16.17
C SER A 56 -13.90 -10.65 16.48
N ASP A 57 -13.69 -11.63 17.36
CA ASP A 57 -12.37 -12.16 17.71
C ASP A 57 -11.60 -12.74 16.51
N ALA A 58 -12.27 -13.03 15.40
CA ALA A 58 -11.63 -13.52 14.17
C ALA A 58 -10.90 -12.43 13.37
N ALA A 59 -11.20 -11.14 13.60
CA ALA A 59 -10.70 -10.03 12.78
C ALA A 59 -9.18 -9.86 12.88
N GLN A 60 -8.66 -9.82 14.11
CA GLN A 60 -7.24 -9.60 14.37
C GLN A 60 -6.35 -10.75 13.84
N PRO A 61 -6.66 -12.03 14.12
CA PRO A 61 -5.94 -13.15 13.52
C PRO A 61 -5.95 -13.14 12.00
N LEU A 62 -7.07 -12.78 11.38
CA LEU A 62 -7.19 -12.72 9.92
C LEU A 62 -6.23 -11.70 9.31
N LEU A 63 -6.18 -10.49 9.87
CA LEU A 63 -5.26 -9.46 9.38
C LEU A 63 -3.79 -9.84 9.60
N ARG A 64 -3.47 -10.46 10.75
CA ARG A 64 -2.11 -10.98 11.00
C ARG A 64 -1.72 -12.07 10.01
N ARG A 65 -2.67 -12.92 9.60
CA ARG A 65 -2.42 -13.98 8.60
C ARG A 65 -2.12 -13.46 7.21
N CYS A 66 -2.47 -12.21 6.90
CA CYS A 66 -1.96 -11.59 5.69
C CYS A 66 -0.43 -11.56 5.69
N ASP A 67 0.26 -11.54 6.85
CA ASP A 67 1.73 -11.67 6.98
C ASP A 67 2.20 -13.01 7.57
N HIS A 68 1.53 -14.12 7.24
CA HIS A 68 1.88 -15.44 7.75
C HIS A 68 3.18 -16.00 7.14
N ILE A 69 3.88 -16.87 7.87
CA ILE A 69 5.09 -17.57 7.40
C ILE A 69 4.81 -18.51 6.21
N SER A 70 3.60 -19.08 6.16
CA SER A 70 3.10 -19.82 4.99
C SER A 70 2.56 -18.86 3.95
N ASP A 71 3.18 -18.86 2.77
CA ASP A 71 2.76 -18.04 1.63
C ASP A 71 1.32 -18.35 1.18
N GLN A 72 0.87 -19.60 1.31
CA GLN A 72 -0.50 -20.00 0.94
C GLN A 72 -1.55 -19.36 1.86
N ILE A 73 -1.28 -19.35 3.17
CA ILE A 73 -2.16 -18.70 4.16
C ILE A 73 -2.20 -17.19 3.94
N SER A 74 -1.04 -16.60 3.65
CA SER A 74 -0.93 -15.17 3.35
C SER A 74 -1.68 -14.80 2.09
N MET A 75 -1.50 -15.59 1.03
CA MET A 75 -2.20 -15.44 -0.24
C MET A 75 -3.71 -15.43 -0.03
N VAL A 76 -4.27 -16.49 0.57
CA VAL A 76 -5.74 -16.59 0.73
C VAL A 76 -6.30 -15.49 1.64
N SER A 77 -5.52 -15.05 2.63
CA SER A 77 -5.93 -13.96 3.53
C SER A 77 -5.94 -12.62 2.80
N LEU A 78 -4.94 -12.33 1.95
CA LEU A 78 -4.94 -11.15 1.08
C LEU A 78 -6.06 -11.19 0.03
N CYS A 79 -6.33 -12.35 -0.57
CA CYS A 79 -7.48 -12.51 -1.47
C CYS A 79 -8.79 -12.21 -0.72
N LEU A 80 -8.96 -12.68 0.51
CA LEU A 80 -10.15 -12.40 1.31
C LEU A 80 -10.31 -10.90 1.60
N VAL A 81 -9.21 -10.18 1.88
CA VAL A 81 -9.23 -8.71 2.00
C VAL A 81 -9.65 -8.06 0.69
N GLU A 82 -9.11 -8.49 -0.44
CA GLU A 82 -9.52 -7.98 -1.76
C GLU A 82 -11.01 -8.22 -2.05
N GLU A 83 -11.52 -9.42 -1.75
CA GLU A 83 -12.94 -9.75 -1.89
C GLU A 83 -13.83 -8.87 -1.00
N LEU A 84 -13.38 -8.53 0.21
CA LEU A 84 -14.07 -7.60 1.09
C LEU A 84 -14.11 -6.18 0.51
N LEU A 85 -12.99 -5.70 -0.03
CA LEU A 85 -12.90 -4.38 -0.66
C LEU A 85 -13.78 -4.25 -1.92
N GLN A 86 -14.21 -5.37 -2.51
CA GLN A 86 -15.15 -5.40 -3.63
C GLN A 86 -16.63 -5.35 -3.18
N LYS A 87 -16.92 -5.28 -1.88
CA LYS A 87 -18.29 -5.25 -1.37
C LYS A 87 -18.80 -3.84 -1.15
N PRO A 88 -20.08 -3.56 -1.49
CA PRO A 88 -20.70 -2.25 -1.28
C PRO A 88 -21.06 -2.05 0.21
N HIS A 89 -20.09 -2.19 1.11
CA HIS A 89 -20.27 -2.08 2.54
C HIS A 89 -19.20 -1.17 3.18
N ARG A 90 -19.61 0.06 3.52
CA ARG A 90 -18.73 1.13 4.02
C ARG A 90 -17.83 0.72 5.18
N ASP A 91 -18.36 -0.05 6.14
CA ASP A 91 -17.58 -0.50 7.32
C ASP A 91 -16.29 -1.24 6.97
N VAL A 92 -16.19 -1.82 5.77
CA VAL A 92 -14.96 -2.49 5.31
C VAL A 92 -13.80 -1.50 5.29
N LEU A 93 -13.95 -0.34 4.63
CA LEU A 93 -12.90 0.68 4.62
C LEU A 93 -12.78 1.39 5.96
N ASP A 94 -13.92 1.67 6.62
CA ASP A 94 -13.92 2.41 7.88
C ASP A 94 -13.12 1.66 8.96
N VAL A 95 -13.37 0.36 9.14
CA VAL A 95 -12.72 -0.45 10.18
C VAL A 95 -11.30 -0.88 9.79
N LEU A 96 -11.06 -1.20 8.52
CA LEU A 96 -9.73 -1.69 8.10
C LEU A 96 -8.71 -0.57 7.96
N VAL A 97 -9.14 0.65 7.61
CA VAL A 97 -8.23 1.73 7.20
C VAL A 97 -8.62 3.08 7.80
N LEU A 98 -9.80 3.61 7.50
CA LEU A 98 -10.10 5.03 7.72
C LEU A 98 -10.13 5.41 9.20
N SER A 99 -10.54 4.51 10.10
CA SER A 99 -10.51 4.74 11.54
C SER A 99 -9.10 4.96 12.09
N PHE A 100 -8.06 4.52 11.39
CA PHE A 100 -6.66 4.74 11.80
C PHE A 100 -6.07 6.02 11.20
N LEU A 101 -6.61 6.48 10.07
CA LEU A 101 -6.11 7.68 9.38
C LEU A 101 -6.82 8.98 9.79
N HIS A 102 -8.00 8.89 10.42
CA HIS A 102 -8.85 10.06 10.68
C HIS A 102 -8.19 11.17 11.51
N THR A 103 -7.26 10.83 12.41
CA THR A 103 -6.55 11.81 13.25
C THR A 103 -5.45 12.55 12.51
N GLN A 104 -5.01 12.04 11.34
CA GLN A 104 -3.87 12.55 10.59
C GLN A 104 -2.58 12.68 11.42
N SER A 105 -2.42 11.87 12.47
CA SER A 105 -1.25 11.89 13.35
C SER A 105 0.05 11.45 12.65
N TYR A 106 -0.05 10.95 11.42
CA TYR A 106 1.08 10.69 10.54
C TYR A 106 1.70 11.95 9.93
N LEU A 107 1.07 13.13 10.06
CA LEU A 107 1.62 14.39 9.56
C LEU A 107 2.44 15.11 10.64
N SER A 108 3.56 15.70 10.24
CA SER A 108 4.31 16.62 11.10
C SER A 108 3.56 17.95 11.24
N PRO A 109 3.54 18.57 12.44
CA PRO A 109 2.94 19.89 12.59
C PRO A 109 3.66 20.92 11.71
N PRO A 110 2.93 21.92 11.16
CA PRO A 110 3.54 22.97 10.34
C PRO A 110 4.59 23.75 11.16
N ALA A 111 5.69 24.13 10.50
CA ALA A 111 6.85 24.78 11.13
C ALA A 111 6.49 26.03 11.98
N SER A 112 5.39 26.73 11.65
CA SER A 112 4.90 27.89 12.42
C SER A 112 4.45 27.54 13.85
N ALA A 113 4.15 26.26 14.15
CA ALA A 113 3.84 25.80 15.50
C ALA A 113 5.09 25.40 16.31
N GLN A 114 6.26 25.27 15.67
CA GLN A 114 7.53 25.02 16.36
C GLN A 114 8.20 26.32 16.84
N GLU A 115 8.00 27.44 16.13
CA GLU A 115 8.55 28.75 16.52
C GLU A 115 7.92 29.28 17.84
N GLU A 116 6.64 29.01 18.10
CA GLU A 116 5.99 29.35 19.38
C GLU A 116 6.50 28.51 20.55
N ARG A 117 7.07 27.31 20.31
CA ARG A 117 7.65 26.46 21.36
C ARG A 117 9.10 26.82 21.68
N GLN A 118 9.83 27.38 20.73
CA GLN A 118 11.23 27.79 20.92
C GLN A 118 11.37 29.15 21.63
N THR A 119 10.28 29.92 21.75
CA THR A 119 10.29 31.24 22.40
C THR A 119 10.12 31.18 23.93
N GLU A 120 9.88 30.02 24.55
CA GLU A 120 9.69 29.88 26.00
C GLU A 120 10.79 29.11 26.76
N SER A 121 11.82 28.58 26.10
CA SER A 121 12.98 27.97 26.79
C SER A 121 14.29 28.60 26.36
N GLY A 122 14.57 29.78 26.90
CA GLY A 122 15.91 30.36 26.87
C GLY A 122 16.86 29.61 27.79
N GLU A 123 18.11 29.53 27.34
CA GLU A 123 19.32 29.22 28.13
C GLU A 123 19.47 27.76 28.60
N ASP A 124 20.02 26.89 27.77
CA ASP A 124 21.40 26.41 27.97
C ASP A 124 21.90 25.67 26.72
N SER A 125 23.14 25.99 26.34
CA SER A 125 23.85 25.31 25.27
C SER A 125 24.51 24.06 25.85
N GLU A 126 23.94 22.89 25.59
CA GLU A 126 24.64 21.62 25.81
C GLU A 126 24.56 20.80 24.51
N ASP A 127 25.73 20.55 23.93
CA ASP A 127 25.94 19.62 22.81
C ASP A 127 25.30 18.26 23.16
N PRO A 128 24.37 17.72 22.34
CA PRO A 128 23.98 16.33 22.48
C PRO A 128 24.98 15.46 21.72
N GLU A 129 25.60 14.61 22.53
CA GLU A 129 26.52 13.53 22.20
C GLU A 129 25.99 12.59 21.11
N ASP A 130 26.95 11.98 20.40
CA ASP A 130 26.85 11.05 19.28
C ASP A 130 25.63 10.10 19.29
N ASP A 131 24.88 10.13 18.18
CA ASP A 131 23.86 9.14 17.83
C ASP A 131 24.52 7.78 17.50
N PRO A 132 24.23 6.69 18.23
CA PRO A 132 24.80 5.37 17.96
C PRO A 132 24.29 4.73 16.65
N PHE A 133 23.36 5.36 15.92
CA PHE A 133 22.89 4.87 14.61
C PHE A 133 23.75 5.35 13.43
N PHE A 134 24.63 6.35 13.65
CA PHE A 134 25.54 6.90 12.65
C PHE A 134 26.94 7.08 13.24
N SER A 135 27.60 5.98 13.61
CA SER A 135 29.04 6.01 13.83
C SER A 135 29.74 4.98 12.96
N ASP A 136 30.63 5.52 12.12
CA ASP A 136 31.72 4.91 11.40
C ASP A 136 31.41 3.89 10.28
N SER A 137 31.38 4.41 9.06
CA SER A 137 32.60 4.47 8.24
C SER A 137 32.28 4.17 6.79
N LEU A 138 31.95 5.18 5.97
CA LEU A 138 32.20 5.15 4.54
C LEU A 138 32.33 6.60 4.01
N THR A 139 33.57 7.10 3.96
CA THR A 139 33.93 8.19 3.07
C THR A 139 33.73 7.74 1.62
N PHE A 140 32.56 8.01 1.03
CA PHE A 140 32.35 7.91 -0.41
C PHE A 140 32.19 9.29 -1.02
N SER A 141 33.28 9.73 -1.64
CA SER A 141 33.26 10.75 -2.68
C SER A 141 32.50 10.18 -3.89
N ASP A 142 31.65 11.02 -4.49
CA ASP A 142 30.97 10.88 -5.79
C ASP A 142 29.99 9.70 -6.00
N SER A 143 28.70 9.95 -5.76
CA SER A 143 27.55 9.28 -6.39
C SER A 143 26.32 10.20 -6.38
N PRO A 144 25.41 10.11 -7.37
CA PRO A 144 24.39 11.14 -7.60
C PRO A 144 23.31 11.11 -6.52
N HIS A 145 23.16 12.25 -5.82
CA HIS A 145 22.09 12.49 -4.85
C HIS A 145 20.70 12.24 -5.45
N PRO A 146 19.72 11.83 -4.63
CA PRO A 146 18.31 11.88 -5.02
C PRO A 146 17.92 13.32 -5.41
N PRO A 147 16.97 13.52 -6.34
CA PRO A 147 16.58 14.85 -6.77
C PRO A 147 16.10 15.67 -5.57
N PRO A 148 16.46 16.97 -5.47
CA PRO A 148 15.99 17.83 -4.40
C PRO A 148 14.45 17.95 -4.45
N PRO A 149 13.78 18.10 -3.29
CA PRO A 149 12.34 18.32 -3.27
C PRO A 149 11.98 19.57 -4.09
N PRO A 150 10.91 19.53 -4.90
CA PRO A 150 10.48 20.69 -5.68
C PRO A 150 10.12 21.86 -4.74
N PRO A 151 10.29 23.11 -5.20
CA PRO A 151 9.93 24.29 -4.41
C PRO A 151 8.44 24.29 -4.06
N PRO A 152 8.01 24.95 -2.96
CA PRO A 152 6.63 24.99 -2.51
C PRO A 152 5.78 25.82 -3.47
N GLY A 153 5.32 25.19 -4.55
CA GLY A 153 4.27 25.67 -5.44
C GLY A 153 2.99 24.84 -5.27
N PRO A 154 1.84 25.28 -5.82
CA PRO A 154 0.65 24.45 -5.89
C PRO A 154 0.99 23.18 -6.67
N GLN A 155 1.03 22.05 -5.96
CA GLN A 155 1.38 20.74 -6.51
C GLN A 155 0.38 20.40 -7.60
N THR A 156 0.89 20.15 -8.80
CA THR A 156 0.04 19.81 -9.94
C THR A 156 -0.21 18.31 -9.96
N ALA A 157 -1.31 17.89 -10.59
CA ALA A 157 -1.59 16.48 -10.80
C ALA A 157 -0.40 15.77 -11.49
N ASP A 158 0.25 16.48 -12.42
CA ASP A 158 1.41 16.02 -13.17
C ASP A 158 2.60 15.71 -12.26
N ASP A 159 2.82 16.48 -11.18
CA ASP A 159 3.93 16.24 -10.25
C ASP A 159 3.76 14.89 -9.52
N VAL A 160 2.53 14.62 -9.05
CA VAL A 160 2.19 13.35 -8.38
C VAL A 160 2.38 12.17 -9.34
N ILE A 161 1.86 12.27 -10.56
CA ILE A 161 1.98 11.21 -11.58
C ILE A 161 3.46 10.95 -11.90
N ASN A 162 4.22 12.02 -12.15
CA ASN A 162 5.64 11.92 -12.47
C ASN A 162 6.46 11.36 -11.31
N SER A 163 6.07 11.61 -10.06
CA SER A 163 6.76 11.05 -8.89
C SER A 163 6.78 9.52 -8.90
N PHE A 164 5.67 8.88 -9.29
CA PHE A 164 5.58 7.41 -9.40
C PHE A 164 6.26 6.88 -10.66
N LEU A 165 6.08 7.53 -11.81
CA LEU A 165 6.71 7.11 -13.07
C LEU A 165 8.25 7.22 -13.03
N CYS A 166 8.76 8.21 -12.33
CA CYS A 166 10.21 8.43 -12.16
C CYS A 166 10.81 7.63 -10.99
N LEU A 167 9.98 6.99 -10.16
CA LEU A 167 10.44 6.23 -9.01
C LEU A 167 11.29 5.03 -9.40
N VAL A 168 10.96 4.39 -10.51
CA VAL A 168 11.67 3.24 -11.07
C VAL A 168 12.81 3.73 -11.97
N PRO A 169 14.10 3.50 -11.64
CA PRO A 169 15.23 3.95 -12.44
C PRO A 169 15.25 3.34 -13.84
N VAL A 170 15.75 4.08 -14.84
CA VAL A 170 15.76 3.65 -16.25
C VAL A 170 16.51 2.32 -16.45
N GLN A 171 17.54 2.07 -15.64
CA GLN A 171 18.39 0.89 -15.73
C GLN A 171 17.68 -0.41 -15.33
N VAL A 172 16.54 -0.33 -14.64
CA VAL A 172 15.73 -1.51 -14.26
C VAL A 172 14.40 -1.58 -15.01
N ARG A 173 14.13 -0.64 -15.91
CA ARG A 173 12.92 -0.64 -16.74
C ARG A 173 13.05 -1.70 -17.83
N SER A 174 12.12 -2.64 -17.83
CA SER A 174 12.11 -3.77 -18.75
C SER A 174 10.90 -3.77 -19.67
N SER A 175 9.82 -3.03 -19.36
CA SER A 175 8.63 -3.01 -20.22
C SER A 175 8.90 -2.40 -21.57
N GLN A 176 9.73 -1.35 -21.65
CA GLN A 176 10.04 -0.64 -22.89
C GLN A 176 10.79 -1.52 -23.92
N LEU A 177 11.37 -2.62 -23.46
CA LEU A 177 12.11 -3.58 -24.29
C LEU A 177 11.19 -4.60 -24.96
N LEU A 178 9.97 -4.76 -24.44
CA LEU A 178 8.89 -5.49 -25.11
C LEU A 178 8.03 -4.43 -25.79
N GLN A 179 7.77 -4.53 -27.09
CA GLN A 179 6.84 -3.63 -27.79
C GLN A 179 5.37 -3.91 -27.39
N GLU A 180 5.12 -4.21 -26.12
CA GLU A 180 3.79 -4.46 -25.57
C GLU A 180 3.22 -3.14 -25.05
N GLY A 181 1.91 -2.95 -25.30
CA GLY A 181 1.03 -1.92 -24.74
C GLY A 181 1.67 -0.64 -24.21
N GLY A 182 1.37 0.50 -24.84
CA GLY A 182 1.72 1.79 -24.26
C GLY A 182 1.08 2.00 -22.88
N TYR A 183 1.51 3.06 -22.20
CA TYR A 183 0.99 3.44 -20.89
C TYR A 183 -0.56 3.60 -20.85
N GLU A 184 -1.18 3.81 -22.01
CA GLU A 184 -2.64 3.81 -22.24
C GLU A 184 -3.37 2.60 -21.64
N THR A 185 -2.78 1.40 -21.66
CA THR A 185 -3.41 0.21 -21.07
C THR A 185 -3.60 0.37 -19.57
N TYR A 186 -2.59 0.87 -18.84
CA TYR A 186 -2.71 1.14 -17.41
C TYR A 186 -3.74 2.23 -17.12
N VAL A 187 -3.84 3.26 -17.96
CA VAL A 187 -4.86 4.31 -17.82
C VAL A 187 -6.27 3.73 -17.99
N HIS A 188 -6.46 2.83 -18.96
CA HIS A 188 -7.74 2.16 -19.17
C HIS A 188 -8.13 1.25 -17.99
N ASP A 189 -7.17 0.45 -17.50
CA ASP A 189 -7.39 -0.44 -16.36
C ASP A 189 -7.66 0.36 -15.07
N ALA A 190 -6.90 1.44 -14.85
CA ALA A 190 -7.13 2.37 -13.74
C ALA A 190 -8.50 3.05 -13.83
N HIS A 191 -8.94 3.45 -15.03
CA HIS A 191 -10.27 4.01 -15.23
C HIS A 191 -11.36 3.02 -14.83
N THR A 192 -11.22 1.76 -15.24
CA THR A 192 -12.14 0.67 -14.87
C THR A 192 -12.16 0.48 -13.36
N LEU A 193 -11.00 0.31 -12.73
CA LEU A 193 -10.87 0.09 -11.29
C LEU A 193 -11.43 1.26 -10.45
N VAL A 194 -11.13 2.50 -10.85
CA VAL A 194 -11.65 3.70 -10.16
C VAL A 194 -13.16 3.79 -10.34
N THR A 195 -13.69 3.52 -11.53
CA THR A 195 -15.14 3.52 -11.78
C THR A 195 -15.86 2.47 -10.93
N GLU A 196 -15.30 1.26 -10.81
CA GLU A 196 -15.83 0.21 -9.91
C GLU A 196 -15.85 0.68 -8.45
N CYS A 197 -14.74 1.23 -7.95
CA CYS A 197 -14.64 1.69 -6.57
C CYS A 197 -15.57 2.88 -6.29
N GLN A 198 -15.77 3.76 -7.28
CA GLN A 198 -16.77 4.83 -7.21
C GLN A 198 -18.17 4.24 -7.13
N ALA A 199 -18.53 3.29 -8.00
CA ALA A 199 -19.84 2.64 -8.00
C ALA A 199 -20.17 1.97 -6.65
N LEU A 200 -19.19 1.31 -6.03
CA LEU A 200 -19.33 0.71 -4.69
C LEU A 200 -19.61 1.74 -3.60
N SER A 201 -19.08 2.96 -3.75
CA SER A 201 -19.05 3.98 -2.72
C SER A 201 -20.00 5.16 -2.94
N LEU A 202 -20.85 5.10 -3.97
CA LEU A 202 -21.80 6.17 -4.32
C LEU A 202 -22.68 6.63 -3.15
N SER A 203 -23.08 5.70 -2.27
CA SER A 203 -23.98 5.98 -1.15
C SER A 203 -23.26 6.19 0.19
N TRP A 204 -21.93 6.29 0.19
CA TRP A 204 -21.15 6.35 1.43
C TRP A 204 -20.91 7.79 1.94
N ASP A 205 -21.38 8.80 1.21
CA ASP A 205 -21.33 10.22 1.57
C ASP A 205 -19.93 10.66 2.02
N TRP A 206 -18.94 10.46 1.14
CA TRP A 206 -17.56 10.80 1.44
C TRP A 206 -17.36 12.29 1.73
N PRO A 207 -16.47 12.64 2.69
CA PRO A 207 -16.11 14.03 2.89
C PRO A 207 -15.37 14.55 1.64
N LEU A 208 -15.65 15.81 1.26
CA LEU A 208 -15.00 16.45 0.11
C LEU A 208 -13.54 16.83 0.41
N THR A 209 -13.22 17.06 1.68
CA THR A 209 -11.89 17.45 2.16
C THR A 209 -11.52 16.63 3.39
N PRO A 210 -10.22 16.41 3.66
CA PRO A 210 -9.81 15.75 4.89
C PRO A 210 -10.32 16.52 6.13
N PRO A 211 -10.54 15.85 7.27
CA PRO A 211 -10.86 16.51 8.53
C PRO A 211 -9.80 17.56 8.88
N PRO A 212 -10.14 18.65 9.58
CA PRO A 212 -9.13 19.57 10.08
C PRO A 212 -8.15 18.83 10.99
N LEU A 213 -6.85 19.18 10.87
CA LEU A 213 -5.80 18.59 11.71
C LEU A 213 -6.19 18.74 13.18
N SER A 214 -6.38 17.60 13.85
CA SER A 214 -6.59 17.62 15.30
C SER A 214 -5.24 17.93 15.94
N LEU A 215 -5.01 19.20 16.24
CA LEU A 215 -3.90 19.67 17.07
C LEU A 215 -4.13 19.15 18.49
N SER A 216 -3.85 17.87 18.74
CA SER A 216 -3.77 17.33 20.09
C SER A 216 -2.56 17.98 20.76
N SER A 217 -2.80 19.15 21.34
CA SER A 217 -1.83 19.87 22.16
C SER A 217 -1.55 19.04 23.41
N GLY A 218 -0.42 18.34 23.40
CA GLY A 218 0.28 17.93 24.62
C GLY A 218 -0.20 16.65 25.31
N LYS A 219 0.80 15.83 25.62
CA LYS A 219 0.90 14.88 26.75
C LYS A 219 0.58 13.39 26.60
N ASP A 220 0.18 12.90 25.44
CA ASP A 220 0.33 11.46 25.12
C ASP A 220 0.76 11.32 23.66
N SER A 221 2.08 11.40 23.41
CA SER A 221 2.65 11.11 22.09
C SER A 221 2.65 9.60 21.84
N ALA A 222 1.46 8.99 21.82
CA ALA A 222 1.33 7.66 21.25
C ALA A 222 1.84 7.75 19.80
N SER A 223 2.80 6.89 19.46
CA SER A 223 3.28 6.80 18.08
C SER A 223 2.09 6.53 17.17
N PHE A 224 2.06 7.19 16.00
CA PHE A 224 1.04 6.92 15.02
C PHE A 224 1.04 5.44 14.64
N PHE A 225 -0.16 4.89 14.46
CA PHE A 225 -0.37 3.52 14.02
C PHE A 225 -1.29 3.52 12.80
N GLU A 226 -0.77 3.06 11.66
CA GLU A 226 -1.48 3.04 10.37
C GLU A 226 -2.64 2.04 10.31
N GLY A 227 -2.82 1.24 11.36
CA GLY A 227 -3.78 0.14 11.39
C GLY A 227 -3.15 -1.19 10.95
N HIS A 228 -3.81 -2.28 11.32
CA HIS A 228 -3.28 -3.63 11.14
C HIS A 228 -3.13 -3.99 9.66
N LEU A 229 -4.10 -3.60 8.82
CA LEU A 229 -4.06 -3.90 7.40
C LEU A 229 -2.91 -3.15 6.71
N LEU A 230 -2.86 -1.82 6.82
CA LEU A 230 -1.81 -1.02 6.19
C LEU A 230 -0.43 -1.39 6.70
N LYS A 231 -0.28 -1.68 8.00
CA LYS A 231 0.98 -2.18 8.57
C LYS A 231 1.46 -3.43 7.83
N VAL A 232 0.59 -4.43 7.69
CA VAL A 232 0.94 -5.68 7.01
C VAL A 232 1.24 -5.47 5.52
N LEU A 233 0.43 -4.68 4.83
CA LEU A 233 0.66 -4.37 3.41
C LEU A 233 2.00 -3.66 3.20
N PHE A 234 2.34 -2.70 4.06
CA PHE A 234 3.62 -1.97 3.98
C PHE A 234 4.82 -2.80 4.41
N ASP A 235 4.66 -3.67 5.41
CA ASP A 235 5.72 -4.61 5.82
C ASP A 235 6.02 -5.61 4.68
N ARG A 236 4.99 -6.12 4.00
CA ARG A 236 5.16 -6.98 2.83
C ARG A 236 5.72 -6.26 1.62
N LEU A 237 5.19 -5.07 1.31
CA LEU A 237 5.72 -4.25 0.21
C LEU A 237 7.20 -3.95 0.45
N GLY A 238 7.55 -3.73 1.71
CA GLY A 238 8.91 -3.57 2.18
C GLY A 238 9.85 -4.75 1.97
N ARG A 239 9.32 -5.95 1.69
CA ARG A 239 10.04 -7.19 1.40
C ARG A 239 9.81 -7.68 -0.03
N LEU A 240 9.16 -6.88 -0.89
CA LEU A 240 8.70 -7.28 -2.23
C LEU A 240 9.79 -7.95 -3.10
N LEU A 241 11.05 -7.57 -2.92
CA LEU A 241 12.19 -8.14 -3.65
C LEU A 241 12.60 -9.57 -3.19
N GLU A 242 11.97 -10.08 -2.14
CA GLU A 242 12.30 -11.36 -1.49
C GLU A 242 11.10 -12.31 -1.39
N GLN A 243 9.91 -11.89 -1.82
CA GLN A 243 8.68 -12.68 -1.69
C GLN A 243 8.29 -13.35 -3.01
N PRO A 244 7.45 -14.40 -2.97
CA PRO A 244 6.92 -15.03 -4.17
C PRO A 244 6.20 -14.03 -5.07
N TYR A 245 6.33 -14.22 -6.38
CA TYR A 245 5.78 -13.33 -7.39
C TYR A 245 4.26 -13.21 -7.30
N GLU A 246 3.56 -14.33 -7.12
CA GLU A 246 2.12 -14.38 -7.03
C GLU A 246 1.64 -13.58 -5.80
N LEU A 247 2.37 -13.68 -4.68
CA LEU A 247 2.05 -12.94 -3.47
C LEU A 247 2.22 -11.44 -3.66
N ASN A 248 3.27 -11.02 -4.38
CA ASN A 248 3.48 -9.63 -4.75
C ASN A 248 2.35 -9.10 -5.65
N LEU A 249 1.89 -9.88 -6.63
CA LEU A 249 0.75 -9.49 -7.47
C LEU A 249 -0.52 -9.26 -6.64
N GLN A 250 -0.82 -10.18 -5.72
CA GLN A 250 -1.99 -10.06 -4.84
C GLN A 250 -1.86 -8.85 -3.89
N LEU A 251 -0.66 -8.60 -3.37
CA LEU A 251 -0.35 -7.45 -2.53
C LEU A 251 -0.58 -6.13 -3.26
N THR A 252 -0.04 -6.01 -4.48
CA THR A 252 -0.18 -4.79 -5.29
C THR A 252 -1.62 -4.57 -5.71
N ALA A 253 -2.37 -5.63 -6.04
CA ALA A 253 -3.80 -5.54 -6.35
C ALA A 253 -4.62 -4.94 -5.18
N VAL A 254 -4.35 -5.38 -3.93
CA VAL A 254 -5.01 -4.81 -2.73
C VAL A 254 -4.66 -3.33 -2.57
N LEU A 255 -3.39 -2.95 -2.71
CA LEU A 255 -2.94 -1.56 -2.59
C LEU A 255 -3.52 -0.67 -3.70
N SER A 256 -3.57 -1.16 -4.94
CA SER A 256 -4.16 -0.47 -6.09
C SER A 256 -5.65 -0.22 -5.86
N ARG A 257 -6.40 -1.23 -5.41
CA ARG A 257 -7.83 -1.09 -5.09
C ARG A 257 -8.08 -0.10 -3.94
N LEU A 258 -7.29 -0.15 -2.87
CA LEU A 258 -7.35 0.85 -1.80
C LEU A 258 -7.09 2.27 -2.33
N SER A 259 -6.10 2.42 -3.21
CA SER A 259 -5.73 3.70 -3.82
C SER A 259 -6.80 4.23 -4.78
N ALA A 260 -7.61 3.36 -5.37
CA ALA A 260 -8.67 3.71 -6.31
C ALA A 260 -9.92 4.33 -5.64
N PHE A 261 -10.17 4.09 -4.35
CA PHE A 261 -11.30 4.71 -3.64
C PHE A 261 -11.15 6.23 -3.54
N SER A 262 -12.23 6.97 -3.82
CA SER A 262 -12.29 8.45 -3.82
C SER A 262 -12.43 9.06 -2.41
N HIS A 263 -11.66 8.56 -1.43
CA HIS A 263 -11.64 9.14 -0.08
C HIS A 263 -10.41 10.07 0.08
N PRO A 264 -10.55 11.30 0.61
CA PRO A 264 -9.44 12.24 0.77
C PRO A 264 -8.25 11.69 1.56
N LEU A 265 -8.51 11.02 2.69
CA LEU A 265 -7.44 10.40 3.51
C LEU A 265 -6.69 9.27 2.78
N LEU A 266 -7.37 8.48 1.94
CA LEU A 266 -6.69 7.45 1.14
C LEU A 266 -5.84 8.09 0.06
N HIS A 267 -6.34 9.15 -0.58
CA HIS A 267 -5.56 9.90 -1.55
C HIS A 267 -4.32 10.55 -0.91
N GLU A 268 -4.46 11.19 0.24
CA GLU A 268 -3.34 11.79 0.98
C GLU A 268 -2.32 10.73 1.43
N TYR A 269 -2.76 9.63 2.05
CA TYR A 269 -1.85 8.68 2.66
C TYR A 269 -1.20 7.69 1.68
N LEU A 270 -1.90 7.36 0.58
CA LEU A 270 -1.43 6.37 -0.40
C LEU A 270 -0.89 7.00 -1.69
N LEU A 271 -1.42 8.15 -2.13
CA LEU A 271 -1.10 8.72 -3.45
C LEU A 271 -0.33 10.04 -3.39
N ASN A 272 -0.31 10.77 -2.26
CA ASN A 272 0.44 12.02 -2.18
C ASN A 272 1.90 11.77 -1.75
N PRO A 273 2.89 11.96 -2.65
CA PRO A 273 4.31 11.74 -2.35
C PRO A 273 4.93 12.86 -1.50
N TYR A 274 4.23 13.98 -1.32
CA TYR A 274 4.74 15.21 -0.73
C TYR A 274 4.24 15.46 0.69
N ILE A 275 3.60 14.48 1.33
CA ILE A 275 3.18 14.64 2.72
C ILE A 275 4.39 14.71 3.66
N HIS A 276 4.37 15.68 4.57
CA HIS A 276 5.40 15.79 5.59
C HIS A 276 5.07 14.82 6.72
N LEU A 277 5.74 13.67 6.74
CA LEU A 277 5.50 12.63 7.72
C LEU A 277 6.03 13.02 9.11
N SER A 278 5.27 12.68 10.14
CA SER A 278 5.74 12.73 11.53
C SER A 278 6.83 11.67 11.77
N GLN A 279 7.60 11.86 12.84
CA GLN A 279 8.68 10.94 13.19
C GLN A 279 8.15 9.50 13.36
N SER A 280 8.85 8.53 12.77
CA SER A 280 8.48 7.10 12.76
C SER A 280 7.21 6.73 11.98
N SER A 281 6.58 7.68 11.29
CA SER A 281 5.49 7.40 10.36
C SER A 281 6.01 7.05 8.97
N ARG A 282 5.21 6.30 8.22
CA ARG A 282 5.45 5.97 6.82
C ARG A 282 4.19 6.23 6.00
N SER A 283 4.36 6.41 4.70
CA SER A 283 3.34 6.42 3.65
C SER A 283 3.65 5.36 2.60
N LEU A 284 2.71 5.07 1.70
CA LEU A 284 2.95 4.16 0.57
C LEU A 284 4.18 4.62 -0.23
N PHE A 285 4.25 5.91 -0.56
CA PHE A 285 5.37 6.47 -1.31
C PHE A 285 6.71 6.32 -0.58
N SER A 286 6.76 6.60 0.73
CA SER A 286 8.00 6.44 1.52
C SER A 286 8.48 4.98 1.58
N VAL A 287 7.56 4.01 1.62
CA VAL A 287 7.88 2.58 1.58
C VAL A 287 8.47 2.22 0.23
N LEU A 288 7.88 2.69 -0.86
CA LEU A 288 8.40 2.46 -2.21
C LEU A 288 9.80 3.07 -2.41
N ILE A 289 10.06 4.28 -1.90
CA ILE A 289 11.40 4.90 -1.91
C ILE A 289 12.43 3.99 -1.21
N ARG A 290 12.08 3.45 -0.04
CA ARG A 290 12.97 2.53 0.69
C ARG A 290 13.25 1.25 -0.10
N VAL A 291 12.21 0.65 -0.69
CA VAL A 291 12.35 -0.56 -1.53
C VAL A 291 13.21 -0.27 -2.76
N MET A 292 13.10 0.92 -3.37
CA MET A 292 13.98 1.34 -4.47
C MET A 292 15.43 1.50 -4.03
N GLY A 293 15.69 2.08 -2.85
CA GLY A 293 17.05 2.15 -2.29
C GLY A 293 17.69 0.78 -2.11
N GLU A 294 16.93 -0.17 -1.54
CA GLU A 294 17.36 -1.56 -1.38
C GLU A 294 17.58 -2.25 -2.74
N LEU A 295 16.67 -2.03 -3.70
CA LEU A 295 16.80 -2.54 -5.05
C LEU A 295 18.13 -2.13 -5.68
N MET A 296 18.45 -0.83 -5.62
CA MET A 296 19.65 -0.28 -6.24
C MET A 296 20.95 -0.88 -5.68
N GLN A 297 20.96 -1.28 -4.41
CA GLN A 297 22.10 -1.99 -3.81
C GLN A 297 22.18 -3.44 -4.31
N ARG A 298 21.06 -4.15 -4.36
CA ARG A 298 21.03 -5.58 -4.71
C ARG A 298 21.34 -5.85 -6.18
N ILE A 299 20.90 -4.98 -7.10
CA ILE A 299 21.15 -5.16 -8.54
C ILE A 299 22.63 -5.01 -8.91
N GLN A 300 23.47 -4.40 -8.07
CA GLN A 300 24.91 -4.28 -8.33
C GLN A 300 25.60 -5.64 -8.42
N GLN A 301 25.03 -6.66 -7.78
CA GLN A 301 25.54 -8.04 -7.81
C GLN A 301 25.03 -8.85 -9.01
N VAL A 302 24.11 -8.29 -9.81
CA VAL A 302 23.46 -8.98 -10.92
C VAL A 302 24.14 -8.62 -12.24
N SER A 303 24.90 -9.56 -12.80
CA SER A 303 25.45 -9.44 -14.15
C SER A 303 24.36 -9.50 -15.23
N ASN A 304 24.55 -8.78 -16.35
CA ASN A 304 23.64 -8.76 -17.50
C ASN A 304 22.18 -8.40 -17.14
N LEU A 305 22.00 -7.50 -16.17
CA LEU A 305 20.70 -7.14 -15.58
C LEU A 305 19.57 -6.92 -16.60
N ASN A 306 19.78 -6.07 -17.61
CA ASN A 306 18.77 -5.75 -18.62
C ASN A 306 18.26 -6.98 -19.37
N GLU A 307 19.19 -7.85 -19.80
CA GLU A 307 18.85 -9.08 -20.51
C GLU A 307 18.08 -10.03 -19.59
N ARG A 308 18.51 -10.15 -18.34
CA ARG A 308 17.88 -11.02 -17.35
C ARG A 308 16.48 -10.56 -16.95
N LEU A 309 16.27 -9.26 -16.79
CA LEU A 309 14.94 -8.68 -16.56
C LEU A 309 14.02 -8.94 -17.75
N LEU A 310 14.50 -8.72 -18.97
CA LEU A 310 13.73 -8.98 -20.19
C LEU A 310 13.34 -10.46 -20.31
N ASN A 311 14.27 -11.36 -20.05
CA ASN A 311 14.07 -12.80 -20.09
C ASN A 311 13.10 -13.27 -18.99
N THR A 312 13.21 -12.72 -17.79
CA THR A 312 12.28 -12.98 -16.69
C THR A 312 10.87 -12.50 -17.06
N ARG A 313 10.73 -11.31 -17.63
CA ARG A 313 9.44 -10.77 -18.08
C ARG A 313 8.80 -11.65 -19.15
N ARG A 314 9.56 -12.09 -20.16
CA ARG A 314 9.09 -13.04 -21.18
C ARG A 314 8.59 -14.34 -20.55
N ALA A 315 9.33 -14.90 -19.60
CA ALA A 315 8.92 -16.12 -18.91
C ALA A 315 7.60 -15.93 -18.11
N LEU A 316 7.42 -14.78 -17.46
CA LEU A 316 6.17 -14.44 -16.76
C LEU A 316 4.97 -14.30 -17.71
N LEU A 317 5.21 -13.87 -18.95
CA LEU A 317 4.20 -13.80 -20.03
C LEU A 317 3.94 -15.17 -20.70
N GLY A 318 4.58 -16.25 -20.22
CA GLY A 318 4.46 -17.58 -20.80
C GLY A 318 5.23 -17.78 -22.12
N LEU A 319 6.13 -16.85 -22.47
CA LEU A 319 6.97 -16.98 -23.66
C LEU A 319 8.17 -17.91 -23.37
N PRO A 320 8.61 -18.71 -24.35
CA PRO A 320 9.69 -19.68 -24.17
C PRO A 320 11.03 -18.96 -23.96
N HIS A 321 11.47 -18.87 -22.71
CA HIS A 321 12.79 -18.36 -22.35
C HIS A 321 13.25 -18.96 -21.02
N ASP A 322 14.54 -19.28 -20.89
CA ASP A 322 15.14 -19.70 -19.61
C ASP A 322 15.65 -18.45 -18.86
N PRO A 323 14.96 -17.97 -17.81
CA PRO A 323 15.39 -16.78 -17.09
C PRO A 323 16.66 -17.02 -16.25
N GLY A 324 17.12 -18.26 -16.11
CA GLY A 324 18.08 -18.67 -15.09
C GLY A 324 17.46 -18.60 -13.69
N LEU A 325 17.99 -19.39 -12.76
CA LEU A 325 17.44 -19.49 -11.40
C LEU A 325 18.04 -18.44 -10.43
N ASP A 326 19.26 -17.98 -10.69
CA ASP A 326 19.95 -17.05 -9.79
C ASP A 326 19.18 -15.73 -9.68
N HIS A 327 19.01 -15.17 -8.49
CA HIS A 327 18.29 -13.90 -8.30
C HIS A 327 16.87 -13.83 -8.90
N LEU A 328 16.23 -14.95 -9.25
CA LEU A 328 14.95 -14.95 -9.95
C LEU A 328 13.84 -14.24 -9.14
N THR A 329 13.80 -14.46 -7.83
CA THR A 329 12.87 -13.77 -6.92
C THR A 329 13.04 -12.25 -6.97
N LEU A 330 14.30 -11.77 -6.92
CA LEU A 330 14.63 -10.35 -7.03
C LEU A 330 14.15 -9.80 -8.38
N LEU A 331 14.48 -10.46 -9.50
CA LEU A 331 14.10 -10.01 -10.85
C LEU A 331 12.58 -9.96 -11.04
N LYS A 332 11.86 -10.96 -10.54
CA LYS A 332 10.39 -10.96 -10.53
C LYS A 332 9.84 -9.81 -9.68
N GLY A 333 10.44 -9.54 -8.52
CA GLY A 333 10.12 -8.39 -7.67
C GLY A 333 10.33 -7.06 -8.40
N VAL A 334 11.45 -6.88 -9.10
CA VAL A 334 11.71 -5.67 -9.92
C VAL A 334 10.61 -5.44 -10.94
N ILE A 335 10.19 -6.50 -11.65
CA ILE A 335 9.12 -6.40 -12.63
C ILE A 335 7.82 -5.98 -11.93
N VAL A 336 7.40 -6.65 -10.85
CA VAL A 336 6.17 -6.24 -10.13
C VAL A 336 6.24 -4.80 -9.65
N LEU A 337 7.38 -4.36 -9.12
CA LEU A 337 7.57 -3.00 -8.64
C LEU A 337 7.48 -1.97 -9.77
N GLU A 338 8.06 -2.27 -10.93
CA GLU A 338 7.96 -1.46 -12.15
C GLU A 338 6.49 -1.31 -12.60
N GLU A 339 5.75 -2.42 -12.64
CA GLU A 339 4.36 -2.46 -13.06
C GLU A 339 3.45 -1.72 -12.06
N PHE A 340 3.66 -1.94 -10.76
CA PHE A 340 2.88 -1.28 -9.70
C PHE A 340 3.06 0.23 -9.67
N CYS A 341 4.27 0.76 -9.91
CA CYS A 341 4.49 2.20 -9.99
C CYS A 341 3.73 2.84 -11.17
N LYS A 342 3.63 2.15 -12.31
CA LYS A 342 2.82 2.62 -13.46
C LYS A 342 1.33 2.57 -13.14
N GLU A 343 0.88 1.52 -12.45
CA GLU A 343 -0.52 1.39 -12.04
C GLU A 343 -0.93 2.50 -11.06
N LEU A 344 -0.10 2.80 -10.04
CA LEU A 344 -0.34 3.91 -9.12
C LEU A 344 -0.36 5.26 -9.83
N ALA A 345 0.58 5.49 -10.76
CA ALA A 345 0.60 6.70 -11.58
C ALA A 345 -0.68 6.84 -12.43
N ALA A 346 -1.20 5.74 -12.98
CA ALA A 346 -2.42 5.73 -13.77
C ALA A 346 -3.67 5.97 -12.92
N ILE A 347 -3.73 5.38 -11.72
CA ILE A 347 -4.78 5.65 -10.73
C ILE A 347 -4.76 7.13 -10.32
N ALA A 348 -3.58 7.68 -10.02
CA ALA A 348 -3.41 9.09 -9.69
C ALA A 348 -3.87 9.99 -10.84
N PHE A 349 -3.50 9.66 -12.08
CA PHE A 349 -3.95 10.34 -13.28
C PHE A 349 -5.48 10.36 -13.36
N VAL A 350 -6.15 9.22 -13.34
CA VAL A 350 -7.62 9.15 -13.44
C VAL A 350 -8.35 9.94 -12.35
N LYS A 351 -7.80 9.96 -11.12
CA LYS A 351 -8.45 10.60 -9.96
C LYS A 351 -8.23 12.11 -9.89
N LEU A 352 -7.08 12.60 -10.32
CA LEU A 352 -6.70 13.99 -10.11
C LEU A 352 -7.29 14.89 -11.21
N PRO A 353 -7.95 16.02 -10.84
CA PRO A 353 -8.37 16.98 -11.84
C PRO A 353 -7.13 17.52 -12.54
N HIS A 354 -7.04 17.27 -13.84
CA HIS A 354 -5.96 17.85 -14.63
C HIS A 354 -6.26 19.34 -14.73
N SER A 355 -5.22 20.16 -14.73
CA SER A 355 -5.33 21.59 -15.02
C SER A 355 -5.78 21.81 -16.47
N SER A 356 -6.99 21.39 -16.82
CA SER A 356 -7.62 21.76 -18.08
C SER A 356 -8.07 23.21 -17.92
N LEU A 357 -7.49 24.07 -18.77
CA LEU A 357 -7.79 25.49 -18.95
C LEU A 357 -9.19 25.87 -18.45
N ALA A 358 -9.24 26.88 -17.57
CA ALA A 358 -10.45 27.67 -17.41
C ALA A 358 -10.99 28.04 -18.81
N PRO A 359 -12.29 27.80 -19.11
CA PRO A 359 -12.84 28.26 -20.36
C PRO A 359 -12.72 29.80 -20.43
N PRO A 360 -12.49 30.36 -21.64
CA PRO A 360 -12.23 31.78 -21.84
C PRO A 360 -13.40 32.69 -21.39
#